data_AF-A0A9P4LQ03-F1
#
_entry.id   AF-A0A9P4LQ03-F1
#
_cell.length_a   1.000
_cell.length_b   1.000
_cell.length_c   1.000
_cell.angle_alpha   90.00
_cell.angle_beta   90.00
_cell.angle_gamma   90.00
#
_symmetry.space_group_name_H-M   'P 1'
#
loop_
_entity.id
_entity.type
_entity.pdbx_description
1 polymer ?
#
loop_
_entity_poly.entity_id
_entity_poly.type
_entity_poly.pdbx_seq_one_letter_code
_entity_poly.pdbx_strand_id
1 'polypeptide(L)'
;MDKHHNTPPYSGPNTPNVDPTEIPTLDPATPTRLTPMSTGHATQKLNIPENLTQADVDADPHHKRLQRDLLILTSFNEGSTLHWRPLWFTSEDKFPDQSWTLFNPPDVVTEFLPSNTKEKYPRQVHTRRMRRPEDPEPSYIKTWEHWERVCELRGVPRDVLCEEHVRLMRLGVPRDGKGGICAPPNWPLYPEPQRPGLEPYTLRPEVYASHLPSKFRNLVNSQATQGVVKQVEVHSNGAIAVKECEGHVHTRQDRKWNWVPWTTEQEESCEKVYLRVRLWDEAMRDEEACRWFEGWEGSRTGGMATVVGMERLRMWGMREGC
;
A
#
# COMPACT_ATOMS: atom_id res chain seq x y z
N MET A 1 -40.18 11.31 14.17
CA MET A 1 -39.80 10.04 13.51
C MET A 1 -38.31 9.88 13.70
N ASP A 2 -37.93 9.29 14.83
CA ASP A 2 -36.53 9.11 15.24
C ASP A 2 -35.88 8.03 14.38
N LYS A 3 -34.85 8.42 13.62
CA LYS A 3 -34.02 7.51 12.86
C LYS A 3 -32.98 6.92 13.82
N HIS A 4 -33.30 5.77 14.41
CA HIS A 4 -32.31 4.95 15.10
C HIS A 4 -31.21 4.55 14.12
N HIS A 5 -30.00 5.05 14.35
CA HIS A 5 -28.79 4.57 13.69
C HIS A 5 -28.46 3.19 14.28
N ASN A 6 -28.77 2.13 13.52
CA ASN A 6 -28.33 0.77 13.80
C ASN A 6 -26.82 0.67 13.59
N THR A 7 -26.04 0.86 14.65
CA THR A 7 -24.64 0.47 14.68
C THR A 7 -24.56 -1.06 14.59
N PRO A 8 -23.80 -1.64 13.65
CA PRO A 8 -23.64 -3.09 13.58
C PRO A 8 -22.96 -3.63 14.85
N PRO A 9 -23.27 -4.87 15.28
CA PRO A 9 -22.72 -5.44 16.50
C PRO A 9 -21.20 -5.61 16.40
N TYR A 10 -20.52 -5.23 17.47
CA TYR A 10 -19.08 -5.38 17.67
C TYR A 10 -18.66 -6.84 17.50
N SER A 11 -17.92 -7.13 16.43
CA SER A 11 -17.26 -8.42 16.23
C SER A 11 -15.92 -8.39 16.95
N GLY A 12 -15.92 -8.75 18.24
CA GLY A 12 -14.69 -8.89 19.01
C GLY A 12 -13.74 -9.95 18.41
N PRO A 13 -12.44 -9.90 18.73
CA PRO A 13 -11.49 -10.91 18.26
C PRO A 13 -11.82 -12.28 18.89
N ASN A 14 -12.23 -13.24 18.05
CA ASN A 14 -12.29 -14.66 18.39
C ASN A 14 -10.86 -15.23 18.46
N THR A 15 -10.13 -14.89 19.52
CA THR A 15 -8.92 -15.64 19.89
C THR A 15 -9.34 -16.90 20.64
N PRO A 16 -9.07 -18.11 20.14
CA PRO A 16 -9.35 -19.33 20.88
C PRO A 16 -8.51 -19.36 22.16
N ASN A 17 -9.18 -19.60 23.28
CA ASN A 17 -8.53 -19.84 24.56
C ASN A 17 -7.86 -21.21 24.47
N VAL A 18 -6.54 -21.24 24.29
CA VAL A 18 -5.77 -22.48 24.27
C VAL A 18 -5.43 -22.82 25.72
N ASP A 19 -6.03 -23.89 26.25
CA ASP A 19 -5.65 -24.45 27.54
C ASP A 19 -4.18 -24.87 27.51
N PRO A 20 -3.36 -24.47 28.50
CA PRO A 20 -1.96 -24.85 28.56
C PRO A 20 -1.86 -26.36 28.83
N THR A 21 -1.60 -27.13 27.78
CA THR A 21 -1.24 -28.56 27.89
C THR A 21 0.21 -28.66 28.36
N GLU A 22 0.44 -29.44 29.41
CA GLU A 22 1.73 -29.71 30.05
C GLU A 22 2.79 -30.13 29.01
N ILE A 23 3.85 -29.31 28.89
CA ILE A 23 5.04 -29.63 28.11
C ILE A 23 6.04 -30.33 29.04
N PRO A 24 6.63 -31.47 28.64
CA PRO A 24 7.65 -32.15 29.44
C PRO A 24 8.91 -31.31 29.59
N THR A 25 9.35 -31.15 30.84
CA THR A 25 10.54 -30.42 31.27
C THR A 25 11.81 -31.04 30.68
N LEU A 26 12.39 -30.38 29.68
CA LEU A 26 13.78 -30.59 29.25
C LEU A 26 14.61 -29.41 29.75
N ASP A 27 15.65 -29.70 30.52
CA ASP A 27 16.57 -28.71 31.10
C ASP A 27 17.21 -27.85 29.99
N PRO A 28 17.01 -26.52 30.00
CA PRO A 28 17.61 -25.65 29.01
C PRO A 28 19.06 -25.32 29.39
N ALA A 29 20.00 -25.70 28.53
CA ALA A 29 21.32 -25.08 28.49
C ALA A 29 21.13 -23.56 28.34
N THR A 30 21.61 -22.82 29.32
CA THR A 30 21.48 -21.35 29.40
C THR A 30 22.20 -20.72 28.20
N PRO A 31 21.49 -20.09 27.24
CA PRO A 31 22.14 -19.29 26.22
C PRO A 31 22.66 -18.03 26.90
N THR A 32 23.97 -17.78 26.80
CA THR A 32 24.56 -16.50 27.18
C THR A 32 23.93 -15.40 26.32
N ARG A 33 22.93 -14.69 26.89
CA ARG A 33 22.35 -13.50 26.28
C ARG A 33 23.46 -12.45 26.19
N LEU A 34 23.91 -12.17 24.97
CA LEU A 34 24.61 -10.95 24.66
C LEU A 34 23.66 -9.81 24.99
N THR A 35 23.99 -9.03 26.02
CA THR A 35 23.34 -7.76 26.32
C THR A 35 23.50 -6.88 25.09
N PRO A 36 22.43 -6.55 24.33
CA PRO A 36 22.57 -5.56 23.29
C PRO A 36 22.91 -4.27 24.01
N MET A 37 24.04 -3.66 23.67
CA MET A 37 24.33 -2.31 24.10
C MET A 37 23.20 -1.44 23.57
N SER A 38 22.30 -1.03 24.47
CA SER A 38 21.23 -0.09 24.21
C SER A 38 21.87 1.23 23.80
N THR A 39 22.16 1.34 22.51
CA THR A 39 22.40 2.62 21.86
C THR A 39 21.04 3.27 21.88
N GLY A 40 20.85 4.21 22.82
CA GLY A 40 19.64 4.99 22.93
C GLY A 40 19.42 5.73 21.62
N HIS A 41 18.70 5.10 20.70
CA HIS A 41 18.13 5.76 19.55
C HIS A 41 17.02 6.64 20.11
N ALA A 42 17.40 7.85 20.53
CA ALA A 42 16.45 8.92 20.72
C ALA A 42 15.59 8.94 19.46
N THR A 43 14.30 8.65 19.62
CA THR A 43 13.30 8.83 18.57
C THR A 43 13.53 10.23 18.02
N GLN A 44 14.09 10.31 16.82
CA GLN A 44 14.28 11.59 16.17
C GLN A 44 12.87 12.09 15.91
N LYS A 45 12.40 12.96 16.80
CA LYS A 45 11.16 13.70 16.62
C LYS A 45 11.33 14.41 15.29
N LEU A 46 10.63 13.94 14.27
CA LEU A 46 10.68 14.55 12.94
C LEU A 46 10.11 15.95 13.10
N ASN A 47 10.97 16.96 13.04
CA ASN A 47 10.55 18.34 13.11
C ASN A 47 9.75 18.66 11.84
N ILE A 48 8.44 18.82 11.99
CA ILE A 48 7.53 19.25 10.92
C ILE A 48 7.35 20.77 11.08
N PRO A 49 7.83 21.59 10.14
CA PRO A 49 7.63 23.04 10.17
C PRO A 49 6.14 23.41 10.18
N GLU A 50 5.75 24.45 10.93
CA GLU A 50 4.33 24.84 11.05
C GLU A 50 3.68 25.28 9.73
N ASN A 51 4.47 25.89 8.84
CA ASN A 51 4.02 26.47 7.56
C ASN A 51 4.47 25.65 6.35
N LEU A 52 4.58 24.32 6.52
CA LEU A 52 5.02 23.43 5.46
C LEU A 52 4.03 23.45 4.27
N THR A 53 4.54 23.65 3.06
CA THR A 53 3.75 23.54 1.83
C THR A 53 3.94 22.16 1.18
N GLN A 54 3.05 21.78 0.26
CA GLN A 54 3.24 20.51 -0.47
C GLN A 54 4.53 20.49 -1.30
N ALA A 55 4.98 21.64 -1.80
CA ALA A 55 6.24 21.73 -2.53
C ALA A 55 7.45 21.43 -1.63
N ASP A 56 7.41 21.88 -0.37
CA ASP A 56 8.45 21.57 0.61
C ASP A 56 8.45 20.07 0.96
N VAL A 57 7.27 19.47 1.12
CA VAL A 57 7.13 18.01 1.32
C VAL A 57 7.69 17.24 0.14
N ASP A 58 7.43 17.67 -1.09
CA ASP A 58 7.93 17.01 -2.29
C ASP A 58 9.44 17.16 -2.47
N ALA A 59 10.03 18.24 -1.94
CA ALA A 59 11.47 18.49 -1.96
C ALA A 59 12.25 17.68 -0.92
N ASP A 60 11.64 17.32 0.22
CA ASP A 60 12.25 16.48 1.27
C ASP A 60 11.74 15.03 1.22
N PRO A 61 12.57 14.05 0.83
CA PRO A 61 12.20 12.63 0.80
C PRO A 61 11.67 12.09 2.13
N HIS A 62 12.15 12.60 3.27
CA HIS A 62 11.71 12.15 4.60
C HIS A 62 10.30 12.63 4.92
N HIS A 63 9.99 13.91 4.67
CA HIS A 63 8.62 14.42 4.83
C HIS A 63 7.67 13.77 3.84
N LYS A 64 8.08 13.56 2.59
CA LYS A 64 7.27 12.85 1.59
C LYS A 64 6.94 11.44 2.05
N ARG A 65 7.93 10.71 2.59
CA ARG A 65 7.75 9.37 3.12
C ARG A 65 6.80 9.36 4.31
N LEU A 66 7.03 10.24 5.29
CA LEU A 66 6.17 10.37 6.47
C LEU A 66 4.72 10.70 6.07
N GLN A 67 4.52 11.64 5.15
CA GLN A 67 3.20 12.00 4.63
C GLN A 67 2.49 10.79 4.01
N ARG A 68 3.20 10.00 3.18
CA ARG A 68 2.64 8.77 2.59
C ARG A 68 2.25 7.75 3.64
N ASP A 69 3.11 7.50 4.63
CA ASP A 69 2.81 6.58 5.72
C ASP A 69 1.56 7.02 6.49
N LEU A 70 1.43 8.32 6.78
CA LEU A 70 0.25 8.87 7.44
C LEU A 70 -1.02 8.76 6.57
N LEU A 71 -0.93 8.99 5.27
CA LEU A 71 -2.06 8.78 4.34
C LEU A 71 -2.52 7.33 4.35
N ILE A 72 -1.59 6.37 4.41
CA ILE A 72 -1.92 4.94 4.50
C ILE A 72 -2.64 4.63 5.79
N LEU A 73 -2.06 5.00 6.94
CA LEU A 73 -2.64 4.73 8.25
C LEU A 73 -4.05 5.34 8.35
N THR A 74 -4.20 6.59 7.95
CA THR A 74 -5.47 7.33 8.08
C THR A 74 -6.53 6.91 7.06
N SER A 75 -6.16 6.15 6.02
CA SER A 75 -7.11 5.64 5.02
C SER A 75 -8.04 4.52 5.53
N PHE A 76 -7.69 3.89 6.64
CA PHE A 76 -8.44 2.82 7.26
C PHE A 76 -9.39 3.33 8.34
N ASN A 77 -10.42 2.55 8.66
CA ASN A 77 -11.31 2.86 9.76
C ASN A 77 -10.57 2.69 11.10
N GLU A 78 -11.00 3.42 12.13
CA GLU A 78 -10.54 3.18 13.50
C GLU A 78 -10.90 1.75 13.94
N GLY A 79 -10.02 1.12 14.71
CA GLY A 79 -10.13 -0.29 15.09
C GLY A 79 -9.63 -1.28 14.02
N SER A 80 -9.09 -0.79 12.89
CA SER A 80 -8.54 -1.68 11.86
C SER A 80 -7.25 -2.35 12.33
N THR A 81 -7.15 -3.67 12.19
CA THR A 81 -5.92 -4.42 12.42
C THR A 81 -5.01 -4.36 11.18
N LEU A 82 -3.75 -4.00 11.40
CA LEU A 82 -2.67 -3.91 10.41
C LEU A 82 -1.50 -4.83 10.80
N HIS A 83 -0.89 -5.44 9.80
CA HIS A 83 0.32 -6.24 9.87
C HIS A 83 1.56 -5.42 9.52
N TRP A 84 1.39 -4.37 8.72
CA TRP A 84 2.46 -3.45 8.38
C TRP A 84 2.61 -2.35 9.44
N ARG A 85 3.86 -1.94 9.68
CA ARG A 85 4.23 -0.79 10.51
C ARG A 85 5.16 0.13 9.73
N PRO A 86 5.00 1.46 9.80
CA PRO A 86 5.97 2.39 9.26
C PRO A 86 7.35 2.20 9.92
N LEU A 87 8.44 2.45 9.18
CA LEU A 87 9.81 2.27 9.69
C LEU A 87 10.14 3.21 10.87
N TRP A 88 9.47 4.36 10.95
CA TRP A 88 9.62 5.31 12.05
C TRP A 88 8.79 4.95 13.29
N PHE A 89 7.98 3.89 13.25
CA PHE A 89 7.53 3.23 14.47
C PHE A 89 8.75 2.54 15.07
N THR A 90 9.53 3.28 15.84
CA THR A 90 10.61 2.74 16.66
C THR A 90 9.98 1.94 17.80
N SER A 91 9.37 0.80 17.48
CA SER A 91 9.19 -0.21 18.50
C SER A 91 10.60 -0.64 18.87
N GLU A 92 11.05 -0.30 20.07
CA GLU A 92 12.01 -1.16 20.77
C GLU A 92 11.61 -2.62 20.47
N ASP A 93 12.56 -3.52 20.20
CA ASP A 93 12.45 -4.88 19.60
C ASP A 93 11.35 -5.84 20.13
N LYS A 94 10.47 -5.37 20.98
CA LYS A 94 9.36 -6.00 21.69
C LYS A 94 8.18 -6.43 20.80
N PHE A 95 7.98 -5.88 19.59
CA PHE A 95 6.77 -6.15 18.79
C PHE A 95 6.90 -6.33 17.26
N PRO A 96 8.03 -6.83 16.70
CA PRO A 96 8.19 -6.93 15.24
C PRO A 96 7.16 -7.86 14.58
N ASP A 97 6.73 -8.89 15.31
CA ASP A 97 5.89 -9.95 14.76
C ASP A 97 4.40 -9.76 15.07
N GLN A 98 3.99 -8.71 15.78
CA GLN A 98 2.59 -8.55 16.18
C GLN A 98 1.84 -7.59 15.26
N SER A 99 0.69 -8.05 14.74
CA SER A 99 -0.31 -7.14 14.17
C SER A 99 -0.76 -6.14 15.24
N TRP A 100 -1.09 -4.92 14.82
CA TRP A 100 -1.54 -3.88 15.72
C TRP A 100 -2.86 -3.28 15.26
N THR A 101 -3.59 -2.68 16.19
CA THR A 101 -4.89 -2.05 15.92
C THR A 101 -4.70 -0.55 15.83
N LEU A 102 -5.16 0.04 14.74
CA LEU A 102 -5.16 1.47 14.53
C LEU A 102 -6.22 2.14 15.42
N PHE A 103 -5.76 2.90 16.41
CA PHE A 103 -6.61 3.74 17.25
C PHE A 103 -6.30 5.21 17.00
N ASN A 104 -7.30 6.06 17.21
CA ASN A 104 -7.10 7.51 17.19
C ASN A 104 -6.75 8.01 18.60
N PRO A 105 -5.87 9.02 18.73
CA PRO A 105 -5.82 9.83 19.94
C PRO A 105 -7.18 10.48 20.24
N PRO A 106 -7.46 10.88 21.49
CA PRO A 106 -8.75 11.47 21.89
C PRO A 106 -9.17 12.65 21.02
N ASP A 107 -8.20 13.46 20.59
CA ASP A 107 -8.43 14.72 19.90
C ASP A 107 -8.43 14.57 18.37
N VAL A 108 -8.48 13.34 17.87
CA VAL A 108 -8.50 13.02 16.43
C VAL A 108 -9.78 12.28 16.07
N VAL A 109 -10.39 12.65 14.95
CA VAL A 109 -11.60 12.02 14.43
C VAL A 109 -11.39 11.41 13.04
N THR A 110 -12.10 10.31 12.80
CA THR A 110 -12.21 9.66 11.49
C THR A 110 -13.19 10.42 10.60
N GLU A 111 -12.74 10.77 9.38
CA GLU A 111 -13.54 11.46 8.36
C GLU A 111 -13.63 10.58 7.11
N PHE A 112 -14.78 10.55 6.44
CA PHE A 112 -14.92 9.82 5.17
C PHE A 112 -14.39 10.68 4.01
N LEU A 113 -13.59 10.06 3.13
CA LEU A 113 -13.31 10.67 1.84
C LEU A 113 -14.51 10.50 0.90
N PRO A 114 -14.71 11.44 -0.04
CA PRO A 114 -15.69 11.25 -1.10
C PRO A 114 -15.46 9.93 -1.85
N SER A 115 -16.52 9.32 -2.35
CA SER A 115 -16.42 8.16 -3.24
C SER A 115 -16.70 8.57 -4.68
N ASN A 116 -15.86 8.12 -5.61
CA ASN A 116 -16.05 8.31 -7.05
C ASN A 116 -16.83 7.16 -7.70
N THR A 117 -17.12 6.07 -6.98
CA THR A 117 -17.71 4.87 -7.58
C THR A 117 -19.23 4.95 -7.48
N LYS A 118 -19.90 4.66 -8.60
CA LYS A 118 -21.35 4.38 -8.62
C LYS A 118 -21.63 2.94 -8.22
N GLU A 119 -20.63 2.22 -7.71
CA GLU A 119 -20.82 0.83 -7.31
C GLU A 119 -21.82 0.76 -6.18
N LYS A 120 -22.54 -0.34 -6.12
CA LYS A 120 -23.54 -0.57 -5.07
C LYS A 120 -22.93 -0.56 -3.66
N TYR A 121 -21.64 -0.90 -3.56
CA TYR A 121 -20.88 -0.96 -2.31
C TYR A 121 -19.48 -0.39 -2.53
N PRO A 122 -19.34 0.95 -2.61
CA PRO A 122 -18.04 1.56 -2.82
C PRO A 122 -17.12 1.21 -1.64
N ARG A 123 -15.84 0.97 -1.95
CA ARG A 123 -14.82 0.90 -0.92
C ARG A 123 -14.78 2.23 -0.16
N GLN A 124 -15.09 2.19 1.13
CA GLN A 124 -15.00 3.37 1.98
C GLN A 124 -13.54 3.63 2.33
N VAL A 125 -13.07 4.82 1.99
CA VAL A 125 -11.74 5.30 2.35
C VAL A 125 -11.90 6.44 3.33
N HIS A 126 -11.05 6.44 4.34
CA HIS A 126 -11.12 7.39 5.44
C HIS A 126 -9.96 8.38 5.35
N THR A 127 -10.00 9.38 6.21
CA THR A 127 -8.88 10.26 6.55
C THR A 127 -9.04 10.65 8.01
N ARG A 128 -8.20 11.56 8.50
CA ARG A 128 -8.27 12.09 9.87
C ARG A 128 -8.28 13.61 9.88
N ARG A 129 -8.83 14.16 10.96
CA ARG A 129 -8.70 15.58 11.29
C ARG A 129 -8.69 15.75 12.80
N MET A 130 -8.21 16.90 13.25
CA MET A 130 -8.40 17.29 14.64
C MET A 130 -9.89 17.41 14.95
N ARG A 131 -10.24 16.98 16.15
CA ARG A 131 -11.56 17.07 16.75
C ARG A 131 -11.95 18.54 16.90
N ARG A 132 -13.24 18.81 16.71
CA ARG A 132 -13.89 20.08 16.95
C ARG A 132 -14.90 19.93 18.10
N PRO A 133 -15.32 21.02 18.76
CA PRO A 133 -16.27 20.96 19.86
C PRO A 133 -17.60 20.27 19.52
N GLU A 134 -18.04 20.32 18.26
CA GLU A 134 -19.27 19.70 17.78
C GLU A 134 -19.17 18.19 17.47
N ASP A 135 -17.96 17.62 17.47
CA ASP A 135 -17.78 16.21 17.13
C ASP A 135 -18.22 15.27 18.25
N PRO A 136 -18.77 14.08 17.91
CA PRO A 136 -19.17 13.09 18.91
C PRO A 136 -17.95 12.53 19.65
N GLU A 137 -18.09 12.25 20.95
CA GLU A 137 -17.00 11.69 21.77
C GLU A 137 -16.29 10.48 21.13
N PRO A 138 -14.97 10.29 21.38
CA PRO A 138 -14.26 9.12 20.89
C PRO A 138 -14.93 7.80 21.29
N SER A 139 -15.04 6.87 20.35
CA SER A 139 -15.64 5.56 20.61
C SER A 139 -14.72 4.62 21.41
N TYR A 140 -13.40 4.71 21.20
CA TYR A 140 -12.42 3.81 21.79
C TYR A 140 -11.53 4.50 22.83
N ILE A 141 -10.75 5.50 22.43
CA ILE A 141 -9.77 6.18 23.29
C ILE A 141 -10.29 7.55 23.71
N LYS A 142 -10.85 7.62 24.92
CA LYS A 142 -11.53 8.83 25.43
C LYS A 142 -10.63 9.84 26.13
N THR A 143 -9.49 9.40 26.66
CA THR A 143 -8.59 10.25 27.46
C THR A 143 -7.13 10.03 27.06
N TRP A 144 -6.28 11.02 27.31
CA TRP A 144 -4.86 10.95 27.00
C TRP A 144 -4.13 9.88 27.82
N GLU A 145 -4.56 9.61 29.05
CA GLU A 145 -4.01 8.53 29.88
C GLU A 145 -4.37 7.14 29.33
N HIS A 146 -5.51 6.99 28.66
CA HIS A 146 -5.82 5.76 27.94
C HIS A 146 -4.95 5.63 26.68
N TRP A 147 -4.74 6.73 25.96
CA TRP A 147 -3.85 6.75 24.79
C TRP A 147 -2.43 6.34 25.12
N GLU A 148 -1.85 6.91 26.19
CA GLU A 148 -0.49 6.57 26.64
C GLU A 148 -0.35 5.07 26.96
N ARG A 149 -1.32 4.49 27.67
CA ARG A 149 -1.34 3.04 27.95
C ARG A 149 -1.41 2.19 26.69
N VAL A 150 -2.19 2.61 25.69
CA VAL A 150 -2.26 1.91 24.41
C VAL A 150 -0.92 1.99 23.67
N CYS A 151 -0.29 3.16 23.68
CA CYS A 151 1.03 3.36 23.08
C CYS A 151 2.08 2.44 23.70
N GLU A 152 2.12 2.35 25.04
CA GLU A 152 3.02 1.46 25.77
C GLU A 152 2.77 -0.03 25.48
N LEU A 153 1.50 -0.45 25.50
CA LEU A 153 1.13 -1.85 25.32
C LEU A 153 1.34 -2.34 23.88
N ARG A 154 1.20 -1.46 22.89
CA ARG A 154 1.23 -1.81 21.45
C ARG A 154 2.50 -1.36 20.73
N GLY A 155 3.37 -0.62 21.41
CA GLY A 155 4.56 -0.02 20.81
C GLY A 155 4.21 0.96 19.70
N VAL A 156 3.18 1.79 19.92
CA VAL A 156 2.77 2.86 19.01
C VAL A 156 3.42 4.17 19.51
N PRO A 157 4.05 4.99 18.65
CA PRO A 157 4.61 6.27 19.07
C PRO A 157 3.56 7.18 19.70
N ARG A 158 3.86 7.78 20.87
CA ARG A 158 2.89 8.61 21.61
C ARG A 158 2.38 9.81 20.82
N ASP A 159 3.21 10.32 19.93
CA ASP A 159 2.97 11.48 19.05
C ASP A 159 2.36 11.09 17.69
N VAL A 160 2.06 9.81 17.44
CA VAL A 160 1.37 9.44 16.20
C VAL A 160 0.01 10.14 16.12
N LEU A 161 -0.29 10.72 14.96
CA LEU A 161 -1.49 11.54 14.75
C LEU A 161 -1.61 12.75 15.69
N CYS A 162 -0.49 13.32 16.18
CA CYS A 162 -0.48 14.68 16.71
C CYS A 162 -0.95 15.70 15.66
N GLU A 163 -1.13 16.95 16.07
CA GLU A 163 -1.63 18.01 15.20
C GLU A 163 -0.76 18.21 13.95
N GLU A 164 0.57 18.17 14.10
CA GLU A 164 1.52 18.31 13.00
C GLU A 164 1.42 17.15 12.01
N HIS A 165 1.27 15.91 12.50
CA HIS A 165 1.03 14.74 11.65
C HIS A 165 -0.29 14.86 10.89
N VAL A 166 -1.37 15.29 11.56
CA VAL A 166 -2.67 15.50 10.91
C VAL A 166 -2.59 16.60 9.86
N ARG A 167 -1.89 17.71 10.13
CA ARG A 167 -1.65 18.79 9.15
C ARG A 167 -0.84 18.29 7.95
N LEU A 168 0.29 17.62 8.18
CA LEU A 168 1.13 17.05 7.12
C LEU A 168 0.35 16.08 6.23
N MET A 169 -0.41 15.19 6.84
CA MET A 169 -1.28 14.25 6.11
C MET A 169 -2.32 14.99 5.26
N ARG A 170 -3.00 16.00 5.81
CA ARG A 170 -4.04 16.78 5.10
C ARG A 170 -3.51 17.60 3.92
N LEU A 171 -2.21 17.91 3.88
CA LEU A 171 -1.56 18.50 2.70
C LEU A 171 -1.50 17.49 1.54
N GLY A 172 -1.25 16.21 1.85
CA GLY A 172 -1.12 15.14 0.85
C GLY A 172 -2.44 14.52 0.41
N VAL A 173 -3.57 14.86 1.05
CA VAL A 173 -4.90 14.42 0.61
C VAL A 173 -5.24 15.12 -0.71
N PRO A 174 -5.58 14.37 -1.79
CA PRO A 174 -5.90 14.96 -3.08
C PRO A 174 -7.04 15.99 -3.00
N ARG A 175 -6.88 17.10 -3.72
CA ARG A 175 -7.88 18.18 -3.80
C ARG A 175 -8.25 18.51 -5.23
N ASP A 176 -9.46 19.02 -5.42
CA ASP A 176 -9.91 19.55 -6.70
C ASP A 176 -9.36 20.97 -6.93
N GLY A 177 -9.59 21.52 -8.12
CA GLY A 177 -9.16 22.90 -8.45
C GLY A 177 -9.82 24.00 -7.59
N LYS A 178 -10.81 23.67 -6.76
CA LYS A 178 -11.46 24.57 -5.79
C LYS A 178 -10.96 24.35 -4.37
N GLY A 179 -10.01 23.44 -4.15
CA GLY A 179 -9.46 23.07 -2.84
C GLY A 179 -10.32 22.09 -2.04
N GLY A 180 -11.42 21.58 -2.61
CA GLY A 180 -12.24 20.53 -2.00
C GLY A 180 -11.52 19.19 -1.99
N ILE A 181 -11.74 18.37 -0.97
CA ILE A 181 -11.15 17.02 -0.90
C ILE A 181 -11.73 16.14 -2.01
N CYS A 182 -10.87 15.41 -2.72
CA CYS A 182 -11.24 14.49 -3.78
C CYS A 182 -11.41 13.06 -3.30
N ALA A 183 -12.17 12.28 -4.06
CA ALA A 183 -12.18 10.83 -3.92
C ALA A 183 -10.80 10.26 -4.28
N PRO A 184 -10.32 9.22 -3.56
CA PRO A 184 -9.08 8.55 -3.91
C PRO A 184 -9.22 7.82 -5.26
N PRO A 185 -8.10 7.57 -5.96
CA PRO A 185 -8.14 6.80 -7.19
C PRO A 185 -8.56 5.35 -6.93
N ASN A 186 -9.30 4.77 -7.86
CA ASN A 186 -9.74 3.36 -7.76
C ASN A 186 -8.65 2.37 -8.14
N TRP A 187 -7.62 2.82 -8.87
CA TRP A 187 -6.52 2.00 -9.31
C TRP A 187 -5.27 2.86 -9.59
N PRO A 188 -4.06 2.30 -9.46
CA PRO A 188 -3.77 0.98 -8.89
C PRO A 188 -3.98 0.94 -7.38
N LEU A 189 -4.14 -0.26 -6.83
CA LEU A 189 -4.20 -0.57 -5.41
C LEU A 189 -3.03 -1.47 -5.03
N TYR A 190 -2.51 -1.23 -3.84
CA TYR A 190 -1.30 -1.83 -3.29
C TYR A 190 -1.67 -2.72 -2.10
N PRO A 191 -1.32 -4.01 -2.12
CA PRO A 191 -1.61 -4.92 -1.02
C PRO A 191 -0.68 -4.65 0.18
N GLU A 192 -1.19 -4.87 1.39
CA GLU A 192 -0.43 -4.73 2.63
C GLU A 192 0.78 -5.68 2.65
N PRO A 193 1.99 -5.19 2.93
CA PRO A 193 3.17 -6.03 3.06
C PRO A 193 3.01 -7.13 4.11
N GLN A 194 3.74 -8.22 3.92
CA GLN A 194 3.83 -9.27 4.93
C GLN A 194 4.64 -8.77 6.15
N ARG A 195 4.42 -9.35 7.32
CA ARG A 195 5.31 -9.10 8.47
C ARG A 195 6.76 -9.50 8.13
N PRO A 196 7.78 -8.79 8.65
CA PRO A 196 9.17 -9.21 8.56
C PRO A 196 9.36 -10.67 9.00
N GLY A 197 10.31 -11.37 8.38
CA GLY A 197 10.64 -12.77 8.72
C GLY A 197 9.62 -13.83 8.28
N LEU A 198 8.45 -13.45 7.77
CA LEU A 198 7.51 -14.40 7.19
C LEU A 198 7.70 -14.56 5.68
N GLU A 199 7.38 -15.75 5.20
CA GLU A 199 7.36 -16.07 3.78
C GLU A 199 6.42 -15.14 3.00
N PRO A 200 6.79 -14.79 1.74
CA PRO A 200 5.92 -14.07 0.83
C PRO A 200 4.56 -14.77 0.70
N TYR A 201 3.50 -13.99 0.48
CA TYR A 201 2.19 -14.56 0.21
C TYR A 201 1.76 -14.32 -1.23
N THR A 202 1.05 -15.29 -1.80
CA THR A 202 0.56 -15.22 -3.16
C THR A 202 -0.80 -14.53 -3.23
N LEU A 203 -0.92 -13.59 -4.17
CA LEU A 203 -2.16 -12.92 -4.51
C LEU A 203 -3.06 -13.79 -5.38
N ARG A 204 -4.36 -13.52 -5.27
CA ARG A 204 -5.39 -14.15 -6.09
C ARG A 204 -5.35 -13.64 -7.54
N PRO A 205 -5.41 -14.50 -8.58
CA PRO A 205 -5.40 -14.04 -9.96
C PRO A 205 -6.50 -13.02 -10.30
N GLU A 206 -7.65 -13.08 -9.62
CA GLU A 206 -8.78 -12.17 -9.82
C GLU A 206 -8.44 -10.69 -9.50
N VAL A 207 -7.47 -10.47 -8.61
CA VAL A 207 -7.05 -9.11 -8.23
C VAL A 207 -6.03 -8.52 -9.21
N TYR A 208 -5.43 -9.33 -10.09
CA TYR A 208 -4.40 -8.84 -11.02
C TYR A 208 -5.00 -7.82 -11.98
N ALA A 209 -6.17 -8.14 -12.55
CA ALA A 209 -6.88 -7.30 -13.51
C ALA A 209 -7.48 -6.02 -12.87
N SER A 210 -7.96 -6.12 -11.63
CA SER A 210 -8.76 -5.09 -10.98
C SER A 210 -7.96 -4.13 -10.10
N HIS A 211 -6.93 -4.64 -9.39
CA HIS A 211 -6.20 -3.86 -8.37
C HIS A 211 -4.80 -3.48 -8.85
N LEU A 212 -4.08 -4.39 -9.51
CA LEU A 212 -2.67 -4.19 -9.81
C LEU A 212 -2.42 -3.33 -11.07
N PRO A 213 -1.21 -2.74 -11.19
CA PRO A 213 -0.74 -2.11 -12.43
C PRO A 213 -0.81 -3.05 -13.64
N SER A 214 -0.89 -2.46 -14.84
CA SER A 214 -1.07 -3.19 -16.11
C SER A 214 -0.05 -4.30 -16.36
N LYS A 215 1.20 -4.14 -15.90
CA LYS A 215 2.25 -5.17 -16.07
C LYS A 215 1.92 -6.51 -15.41
N PHE A 216 1.09 -6.52 -14.37
CA PHE A 216 0.65 -7.75 -13.71
C PHE A 216 -0.64 -8.33 -14.32
N ARG A 217 -1.40 -7.54 -15.08
CA ARG A 217 -2.70 -7.95 -15.67
C ARG A 217 -2.53 -9.05 -16.72
N ASN A 218 -1.45 -8.98 -17.48
CA ASN A 218 -1.18 -9.93 -18.56
C ASN A 218 -0.84 -11.35 -18.08
N LEU A 219 -0.55 -11.52 -16.78
CA LEU A 219 -0.24 -12.83 -16.20
C LEU A 219 -1.43 -13.79 -16.21
N VAL A 220 -2.67 -13.26 -16.18
CA VAL A 220 -3.89 -14.09 -16.21
C VAL A 220 -4.02 -14.86 -17.53
N ASN A 221 -3.51 -14.28 -18.63
CA ASN A 221 -3.65 -14.86 -19.97
C ASN A 221 -2.56 -15.91 -20.29
N SER A 222 -1.52 -16.04 -19.46
CA SER A 222 -0.36 -16.90 -19.74
C SER A 222 -0.48 -18.32 -19.15
N GLN A 223 -1.60 -18.67 -18.50
CA GLN A 223 -1.66 -19.80 -17.56
C GLN A 223 -1.90 -21.22 -18.14
N ALA A 224 -1.66 -21.50 -19.42
CA ALA A 224 -2.02 -22.83 -19.97
C ALA A 224 -0.97 -23.53 -20.85
N THR A 225 0.23 -22.98 -21.00
CA THR A 225 1.29 -23.66 -21.75
C THR A 225 2.23 -24.32 -20.75
N GLN A 226 2.15 -25.64 -20.62
CA GLN A 226 3.13 -26.53 -19.94
C GLN A 226 3.05 -26.67 -18.41
N GLY A 227 1.93 -26.33 -17.76
CA GLY A 227 1.75 -26.62 -16.33
C GLY A 227 2.50 -25.70 -15.35
N VAL A 228 3.24 -24.72 -15.88
CA VAL A 228 3.86 -23.63 -15.10
C VAL A 228 2.86 -22.48 -14.98
N VAL A 229 2.57 -22.07 -13.75
CA VAL A 229 1.65 -20.98 -13.43
C VAL A 229 2.44 -19.77 -12.95
N LYS A 230 2.24 -18.61 -13.59
CA LYS A 230 2.79 -17.33 -13.11
C LYS A 230 1.90 -16.71 -12.06
N GLN A 231 2.51 -16.26 -10.97
CA GLN A 231 1.82 -15.76 -9.80
C GLN A 231 2.47 -14.52 -9.24
N VAL A 232 1.66 -13.66 -8.63
CA VAL A 232 2.15 -12.45 -8.00
C VAL A 232 2.31 -12.72 -6.51
N GLU A 233 3.52 -12.60 -6.00
CA GLU A 233 3.85 -12.70 -4.58
C GLU A 233 4.12 -11.31 -4.00
N VAL A 234 3.75 -11.11 -2.73
CA VAL A 234 4.04 -9.90 -1.97
C VAL A 234 4.99 -10.26 -0.84
N HIS A 235 6.15 -9.62 -0.84
CA HIS A 235 7.21 -9.82 0.14
C HIS A 235 6.99 -8.97 1.40
N SER A 236 7.74 -9.27 2.45
CA SER A 236 7.67 -8.55 3.73
C SER A 236 8.22 -7.12 3.67
N ASN A 237 9.17 -6.86 2.77
CA ASN A 237 9.60 -5.49 2.42
C ASN A 237 8.60 -4.76 1.50
N GLY A 238 7.46 -5.38 1.17
CA GLY A 238 6.43 -4.83 0.29
C GLY A 238 6.72 -4.96 -1.20
N ALA A 239 7.87 -5.50 -1.61
CA ALA A 239 8.14 -5.80 -3.01
C ALA A 239 7.07 -6.73 -3.59
N ILE A 240 6.70 -6.49 -4.85
CA ILE A 240 5.74 -7.31 -5.58
C ILE A 240 6.49 -7.99 -6.73
N ALA A 241 6.57 -9.31 -6.68
CA ALA A 241 7.32 -10.11 -7.64
C ALA A 241 6.41 -11.08 -8.38
N VAL A 242 6.85 -11.51 -9.58
CA VAL A 242 6.21 -12.60 -10.33
C VAL A 242 7.04 -13.85 -10.13
N LYS A 243 6.41 -14.92 -9.66
CA LYS A 243 7.02 -16.23 -9.48
C LYS A 243 6.36 -17.26 -10.38
N GLU A 244 7.17 -18.17 -10.92
CA GLU A 244 6.73 -19.35 -11.65
C GLU A 244 6.60 -20.52 -10.68
N CYS A 245 5.41 -21.12 -10.63
CA CYS A 245 5.08 -22.22 -9.72
C CYS A 245 4.56 -23.42 -10.52
N GLU A 246 4.94 -24.62 -10.10
CA GLU A 246 4.33 -25.86 -10.59
C GLU A 246 3.16 -26.26 -9.65
N GLY A 247 1.98 -26.49 -10.22
CA GLY A 247 0.85 -27.07 -9.48
C GLY A 247 -0.10 -26.08 -8.80
N HIS A 248 -0.83 -26.57 -7.78
CA HIS A 248 -1.93 -25.86 -7.12
C HIS A 248 -1.43 -24.93 -6.02
N VAL A 249 -1.98 -23.73 -5.94
CA VAL A 249 -1.44 -22.69 -5.06
C VAL A 249 -2.44 -22.19 -4.05
N HIS A 250 -1.94 -22.08 -2.82
CA HIS A 250 -2.66 -21.52 -1.69
C HIS A 250 -2.61 -20.00 -1.77
N THR A 251 -3.75 -19.39 -2.06
CA THR A 251 -3.89 -17.93 -2.06
C THR A 251 -4.40 -17.46 -0.71
N ARG A 252 -3.89 -16.32 -0.22
CA ARG A 252 -4.43 -15.68 1.00
C ARG A 252 -5.45 -14.61 0.64
N GLN A 253 -6.55 -14.59 1.37
CA GLN A 253 -7.71 -13.76 1.04
C GLN A 253 -7.75 -12.40 1.75
N ASP A 254 -7.09 -12.26 2.91
CA ASP A 254 -7.48 -11.24 3.90
C ASP A 254 -6.43 -10.14 4.12
N ARG A 255 -5.83 -9.65 3.04
CA ARG A 255 -4.89 -8.52 3.12
C ARG A 255 -5.57 -7.19 2.85
N LYS A 256 -5.18 -6.17 3.60
CA LYS A 256 -5.62 -4.80 3.36
C LYS A 256 -5.00 -4.29 2.07
N TRP A 257 -5.68 -3.37 1.41
CA TRP A 257 -5.19 -2.73 0.19
C TRP A 257 -5.10 -1.22 0.44
N ASN A 258 -4.34 -0.48 -0.34
CA ASN A 258 -4.24 0.98 -0.25
C ASN A 258 -4.07 1.59 -1.64
N TRP A 259 -4.46 2.84 -1.85
CA TRP A 259 -4.20 3.55 -3.11
C TRP A 259 -2.82 4.25 -3.12
N VAL A 260 -2.17 4.33 -1.96
CA VAL A 260 -0.77 4.74 -1.78
C VAL A 260 0.11 3.49 -1.59
N PRO A 261 1.30 3.42 -2.20
CA PRO A 261 2.24 2.32 -1.96
C PRO A 261 2.71 2.28 -0.50
N TRP A 262 2.69 1.10 0.11
CA TRP A 262 3.08 0.88 1.50
C TRP A 262 4.58 0.98 1.74
N THR A 263 5.39 0.65 0.74
CA THR A 263 6.85 0.68 0.82
C THR A 263 7.46 1.23 -0.45
N THR A 264 8.74 1.61 -0.39
CA THR A 264 9.47 2.09 -1.57
C THR A 264 9.66 0.96 -2.58
N GLU A 265 9.95 -0.24 -2.10
CA GLU A 265 10.08 -1.46 -2.88
C GLU A 265 8.78 -1.77 -3.63
N GLN A 266 7.63 -1.47 -3.02
CA GLN A 266 6.35 -1.65 -3.67
C GLN A 266 6.11 -0.63 -4.79
N GLU A 267 6.54 0.63 -4.60
CA GLU A 267 6.48 1.68 -5.61
C GLU A 267 7.35 1.30 -6.82
N GLU A 268 8.60 0.90 -6.58
CA GLU A 268 9.53 0.40 -7.60
C GLU A 268 8.95 -0.84 -8.32
N SER A 269 8.43 -1.79 -7.55
CA SER A 269 7.78 -2.99 -8.07
C SER A 269 6.54 -2.66 -8.91
N CYS A 270 5.95 -1.48 -8.79
CA CYS A 270 4.78 -1.05 -9.55
C CYS A 270 5.09 -0.02 -10.63
N GLU A 271 6.34 0.46 -10.71
CA GLU A 271 6.76 1.46 -11.68
C GLU A 271 6.52 0.96 -13.12
N LYS A 272 6.08 1.89 -13.99
CA LYS A 272 5.89 1.62 -15.40
C LYS A 272 7.26 1.52 -16.07
N VAL A 273 7.51 0.41 -16.75
CA VAL A 273 8.71 0.25 -17.59
C VAL A 273 8.44 0.92 -18.93
N TYR A 274 9.20 1.96 -19.26
CA TYR A 274 9.16 2.60 -20.57
C TYR A 274 10.23 1.97 -21.46
N LEU A 275 9.81 1.21 -22.48
CA LEU A 275 10.71 0.67 -23.49
C LEU A 275 10.96 1.75 -24.56
N ARG A 276 12.18 2.28 -24.59
CA ARG A 276 12.62 3.16 -25.68
C ARG A 276 13.09 2.30 -26.85
N VAL A 277 12.20 2.00 -27.77
CA VAL A 277 12.56 1.32 -29.02
C VAL A 277 13.27 2.32 -29.94
N ARG A 278 14.56 2.11 -30.19
CA ARG A 278 15.26 2.79 -31.28
C ARG A 278 14.97 1.99 -32.55
N LEU A 279 14.06 2.49 -33.38
CA LEU A 279 13.94 1.99 -34.75
C LEU A 279 15.20 2.45 -35.48
N TRP A 280 16.06 1.50 -35.86
CA TRP A 280 17.20 1.80 -36.71
C TRP A 280 16.67 2.07 -38.12
N ASP A 281 16.99 3.25 -38.65
CA ASP A 281 16.55 3.80 -39.95
C ASP A 281 16.92 2.95 -41.19
N GLU A 282 17.54 1.78 -41.02
CA GLU A 282 17.88 0.92 -42.15
C GLU A 282 16.63 0.31 -42.82
N ALA A 283 15.54 0.09 -42.07
CA ALA A 283 14.27 -0.36 -42.64
C ALA A 283 13.41 0.75 -43.28
N MET A 284 13.74 2.04 -43.06
CA MET A 284 13.07 3.17 -43.72
C MET A 284 13.74 3.60 -45.02
N ARG A 285 14.86 2.97 -45.41
CA ARG A 285 15.47 3.16 -46.74
C ARG A 285 14.92 2.21 -47.81
N ASP A 286 14.05 1.28 -47.43
CA ASP A 286 13.32 0.43 -48.37
C ASP A 286 11.98 1.10 -48.70
N GLU A 287 11.83 1.62 -49.92
CA GLU A 287 10.65 2.39 -50.35
C GLU A 287 9.33 1.59 -50.23
N GLU A 288 9.38 0.25 -50.19
CA GLU A 288 8.19 -0.58 -49.98
C GLU A 288 7.61 -0.52 -48.56
N ALA A 289 8.44 -0.26 -47.53
CA ALA A 289 7.96 -0.17 -46.15
C ALA A 289 7.17 1.12 -45.88
N CYS A 290 7.41 2.18 -46.65
CA CYS A 290 6.68 3.45 -46.52
C CYS A 290 5.21 3.35 -46.94
N ARG A 291 4.86 2.47 -47.89
CA ARG A 291 3.46 2.27 -48.34
C ARG A 291 2.54 1.68 -47.27
N TRP A 292 3.08 1.01 -46.26
CA TRP A 292 2.26 0.39 -45.21
C TRP A 292 1.89 1.34 -44.06
N PHE A 293 2.56 2.51 -43.94
CA PHE A 293 2.35 3.46 -42.85
C PHE A 293 1.51 4.70 -43.23
N GLU A 294 1.13 4.86 -44.51
CA GLU A 294 0.30 6.00 -44.97
C GLU A 294 -1.18 5.94 -44.51
N GLY A 295 -1.58 4.90 -43.77
CA GLY A 295 -2.92 4.80 -43.17
C GLY A 295 -3.06 5.37 -41.76
N TRP A 296 -2.00 5.93 -41.16
CA TRP A 296 -2.03 6.42 -39.77
C TRP A 296 -1.86 7.95 -39.73
N GLU A 297 -2.97 8.68 -39.68
CA GLU A 297 -3.01 10.14 -39.43
C GLU A 297 -2.67 10.44 -37.95
N GLY A 298 -1.39 10.28 -37.61
CA GLY A 298 -0.79 10.83 -36.40
C GLY A 298 0.05 12.04 -36.76
N SER A 299 -0.33 13.22 -36.29
CA SER A 299 0.31 14.51 -36.57
C SER A 299 1.83 14.45 -36.37
N ARG A 300 2.60 14.50 -37.47
CA ARG A 300 4.06 14.63 -37.47
C ARG A 300 4.42 16.06 -37.07
N THR A 301 4.77 16.27 -35.81
CA THR A 301 5.65 17.38 -35.43
C THR A 301 7.02 16.80 -35.10
N GLY A 302 8.05 17.33 -35.76
CA GLY A 302 9.43 16.84 -35.67
C GLY A 302 9.94 16.87 -34.23
N GLY A 303 10.09 15.69 -33.66
CA GLY A 303 10.59 15.47 -32.31
C GLY A 303 10.37 14.02 -31.93
N MET A 304 11.42 13.36 -31.45
CA MET A 304 11.46 11.96 -31.00
C MET A 304 10.09 11.35 -30.65
N ALA A 305 9.68 10.31 -31.40
CA ALA A 305 8.52 9.52 -31.05
C ALA A 305 8.81 8.74 -29.76
N THR A 306 8.16 9.12 -28.67
CA THR A 306 8.13 8.32 -27.43
C THR A 306 6.95 7.37 -27.55
N VAL A 307 7.21 6.08 -27.77
CA VAL A 307 6.14 5.06 -27.82
C VAL A 307 5.69 4.77 -26.40
N VAL A 308 4.53 5.30 -26.03
CA VAL A 308 3.87 4.96 -24.76
C VAL A 308 2.92 3.78 -25.02
N GLY A 309 3.34 2.59 -24.60
CA GLY A 309 2.49 1.39 -24.53
C GLY A 309 2.34 0.62 -25.84
N MET A 310 3.16 -0.41 -26.03
CA MET A 310 2.89 -1.47 -27.01
C MET A 310 2.09 -2.59 -26.35
N GLU A 311 0.77 -2.64 -26.59
CA GLU A 311 0.01 -3.90 -26.52
C GLU A 311 -0.10 -4.48 -27.93
N ARG A 312 0.48 -5.68 -28.11
CA ARG A 312 0.43 -6.56 -29.30
C ARG A 312 1.04 -6.05 -30.60
N LEU A 313 2.34 -6.31 -30.76
CA LEU A 313 2.87 -6.77 -32.05
C LEU A 313 2.69 -8.29 -32.13
N ARG A 314 1.74 -8.76 -32.94
CA ARG A 314 1.76 -10.16 -33.42
C ARG A 314 2.88 -10.26 -34.44
N MET A 315 4.00 -10.88 -34.06
CA MET A 315 4.99 -11.34 -35.03
C MET A 315 4.32 -12.43 -35.88
N TRP A 316 4.08 -12.13 -37.16
CA TRP A 316 3.80 -13.16 -38.16
C TRP A 316 5.12 -13.84 -38.54
N GLY A 317 5.12 -15.17 -38.47
CA GLY A 317 6.26 -15.98 -38.81
C GLY A 317 6.55 -15.95 -40.31
N MET A 318 7.82 -15.71 -40.64
CA MET A 318 8.37 -16.13 -41.93
C MET A 318 8.32 -17.66 -42.00
N ARG A 319 7.33 -18.18 -42.72
CA ARG A 319 7.59 -19.29 -43.63
C ARG A 319 8.32 -18.70 -44.83
N GLU A 320 9.44 -19.29 -45.19
CA GLU A 320 9.62 -19.88 -46.51
C GLU A 320 10.93 -20.64 -46.57
N GLY A 321 10.82 -21.92 -46.92
CA GLY A 321 11.89 -22.62 -47.61
C GLY A 321 11.48 -22.71 -49.08
N CYS A 322 12.40 -22.31 -49.96
CA CYS A 322 12.81 -22.97 -51.20
C CYS A 322 14.16 -22.38 -51.58
#